data_AF-A0A9W8AFA2-F1
#
_entry.id   AF-A0A9W8AFA2-F1
#
_cell.length_a   1.000
_cell.length_b   1.000
_cell.length_c   1.000
_cell.angle_alpha   90.00
_cell.angle_beta   90.00
_cell.angle_gamma   90.00
#
_symmetry.space_group_name_H-M   'P 1'
#
loop_
_entity.id
_entity.type
_entity.pdbx_description
1 polymer ?
#
loop_
_entity_poly.entity_id
_entity_poly.type
_entity_poly.pdbx_seq_one_letter_code
_entity_poly.pdbx_strand_id
1 'polypeptide(L)'
;MQNCSESDVDYTDLVNQLGIYFQVRDDYMNLQSTAYTDNKGYCEDLQEGKFSFPVIHSIRQRPGDNQLMNILRQRTADRDVKKYALRVMERTSSFKYTLEFLRDRESEIRGAVCIFGGNPLLEAAFGGLTKGCQIQEDQSG
;
A
#
# COMPACT_ATOMS: atom_id res chain seq x y z
N MET A 1 -31.38 -26.17 11.68
CA MET A 1 -30.27 -26.38 12.63
C MET A 1 -29.05 -25.69 12.05
N GLN A 2 -28.62 -24.58 12.63
CA GLN A 2 -27.33 -23.95 12.28
C GLN A 2 -26.23 -24.76 12.98
N ASN A 3 -25.31 -25.30 12.19
CA ASN A 3 -24.19 -26.09 12.68
C ASN A 3 -23.10 -25.11 13.13
N CYS A 4 -23.13 -24.72 14.40
CA CYS A 4 -22.05 -23.95 15.02
C CYS A 4 -20.84 -24.88 15.20
N SER A 5 -19.78 -24.67 14.43
CA SER A 5 -18.48 -25.27 14.73
C SER A 5 -17.99 -24.74 16.08
N GLU A 6 -17.66 -25.63 17.02
CA GLU A 6 -17.06 -25.34 18.33
C GLU A 6 -15.60 -24.85 18.21
N SER A 7 -15.34 -23.81 17.41
CA SER A 7 -14.03 -23.15 17.39
C SER A 7 -14.13 -21.84 18.18
N ASP A 8 -13.59 -21.83 19.40
CA ASP A 8 -13.49 -20.66 20.28
C ASP A 8 -12.33 -19.71 19.87
N VAL A 9 -11.94 -19.76 18.60
CA VAL A 9 -10.78 -19.05 18.07
C VAL A 9 -11.27 -17.79 17.38
N ASP A 10 -10.98 -16.64 17.97
CA ASP A 10 -11.29 -15.34 17.38
C ASP A 10 -10.27 -14.97 16.30
N TYR A 11 -10.72 -14.99 15.04
CA TYR A 11 -9.92 -14.58 13.89
C TYR A 11 -10.13 -13.11 13.50
N THR A 12 -10.95 -12.36 14.23
CA THR A 12 -11.32 -10.98 13.90
C THR A 12 -10.09 -10.10 13.77
N ASP A 13 -9.15 -10.21 14.70
CA ASP A 13 -7.90 -9.46 14.65
C ASP A 13 -7.06 -9.82 13.42
N LEU A 14 -6.90 -11.11 13.12
CA LEU A 14 -6.16 -11.56 11.94
C LEU A 14 -6.77 -11.01 10.64
N VAL A 15 -8.09 -11.07 10.50
CA VAL A 15 -8.81 -10.56 9.32
C VAL A 15 -8.69 -9.04 9.22
N ASN A 16 -8.77 -8.31 10.33
CA ASN A 16 -8.58 -6.86 10.36
C ASN A 16 -7.16 -6.48 9.91
N GLN A 17 -6.14 -7.19 10.40
CA GLN A 17 -4.75 -6.94 10.01
C GLN A 17 -4.52 -7.22 8.52
N LEU A 18 -5.09 -8.32 8.01
CA LEU A 18 -5.09 -8.64 6.58
C LEU A 18 -5.74 -7.52 5.76
N GLY A 19 -6.92 -7.06 6.16
CA GLY A 19 -7.64 -6.00 5.46
C GLY A 19 -6.82 -4.71 5.36
N ILE A 20 -6.18 -4.30 6.45
CA ILE A 20 -5.29 -3.12 6.46
C ILE A 20 -4.09 -3.34 5.54
N TYR A 21 -3.43 -4.50 5.62
CA TYR A 21 -2.28 -4.82 4.77
C TYR A 21 -2.63 -4.75 3.29
N PHE A 22 -3.73 -5.38 2.88
CA PHE A 22 -4.16 -5.39 1.48
C PHE A 22 -4.55 -3.99 0.99
N GLN A 23 -5.24 -3.20 1.81
CA GLN A 23 -5.62 -1.84 1.45
C GLN A 23 -4.41 -0.94 1.24
N VAL A 24 -3.44 -0.98 2.16
CA VAL A 24 -2.22 -0.15 2.07
C VAL A 24 -1.34 -0.59 0.90
N ARG A 25 -1.29 -1.90 0.61
CA ARG A 25 -0.56 -2.43 -0.53
C ARG A 25 -1.18 -2.00 -1.86
N ASP A 26 -2.51 -2.03 -1.98
CA ASP A 26 -3.22 -1.58 -3.18
C ASP A 26 -2.97 -0.08 -3.43
N ASP A 27 -3.12 0.74 -2.40
CA ASP A 27 -2.80 2.17 -2.42
C ASP A 27 -1.34 2.45 -2.86
N TYR A 28 -0.38 1.64 -2.39
CA TYR A 28 1.03 1.76 -2.81
C TYR A 28 1.23 1.38 -4.28
N MET A 29 0.62 0.28 -4.74
CA MET A 29 0.73 -0.18 -6.13
C MET A 29 0.09 0.81 -7.12
N ASN A 30 -1.02 1.44 -6.75
CA ASN A 30 -1.68 2.45 -7.57
C ASN A 30 -0.80 3.70 -7.80
N LEU A 31 0.05 4.05 -6.83
CA LEU A 31 0.96 5.19 -6.94
C LEU A 31 2.30 4.84 -7.59
N GLN A 32 2.77 3.61 -7.41
CA GLN A 32 4.08 3.18 -7.93
C GLN A 32 4.02 2.50 -9.29
N SER A 33 2.82 2.30 -9.85
CA SER A 33 2.62 1.99 -11.27
C SER A 33 3.48 2.94 -12.11
N THR A 34 4.59 2.39 -12.61
CA THR A 34 5.62 3.14 -13.30
C THR A 34 5.07 3.71 -14.60
N ALA A 35 5.68 4.80 -15.05
CA ALA A 35 5.37 5.52 -16.29
C ALA A 35 5.32 4.65 -17.57
N TYR A 36 5.68 3.36 -17.49
CA TYR A 36 5.73 2.39 -18.58
C TYR A 36 4.46 1.56 -18.79
N THR A 37 3.48 1.64 -17.89
CA THR A 37 2.18 0.97 -18.09
C THR A 37 1.21 1.88 -18.83
N ASP A 38 1.49 2.16 -20.11
CA ASP A 38 0.73 3.05 -21.01
C ASP A 38 -0.75 2.69 -21.24
N ASN A 39 -1.30 1.69 -20.54
CA ASN A 39 -2.68 1.20 -20.75
C ASN A 39 -3.52 1.10 -19.46
N LYS A 40 -3.02 1.51 -18.29
CA LYS A 40 -3.79 1.55 -17.03
C LYS A 40 -3.54 2.92 -16.39
N GLY A 41 -4.59 3.63 -15.94
CA GLY A 41 -4.48 5.06 -15.65
C GLY A 41 -3.36 5.39 -14.66
N TYR A 42 -2.43 6.21 -15.12
CA TYR A 42 -1.27 6.64 -14.37
C TYR A 42 -1.70 7.41 -13.11
N CYS A 43 -1.41 6.87 -11.93
CA CYS A 43 -1.78 7.43 -10.62
C CYS A 43 -3.24 7.92 -10.56
N GLU A 44 -4.21 7.04 -10.85
CA GLU A 44 -5.64 7.34 -10.77
C GLU A 44 -6.05 7.91 -9.40
N ASP A 45 -5.48 7.40 -8.31
CA ASP A 45 -5.69 7.92 -6.95
C ASP A 45 -5.41 9.44 -6.83
N LEU A 46 -4.40 9.96 -7.54
CA LEU A 46 -4.09 11.40 -7.54
C LEU A 46 -5.13 12.21 -8.32
N GLN A 47 -5.71 11.61 -9.37
CA GLN A 47 -6.75 12.25 -10.17
C GLN A 47 -8.10 12.26 -9.46
N GLU A 48 -8.41 11.22 -8.69
CA GLU A 48 -9.60 11.20 -7.82
C GLU A 48 -9.44 12.12 -6.60
N GLY A 49 -8.19 12.44 -6.24
CA GLY A 49 -7.86 13.19 -5.04
C GLY A 49 -8.00 12.33 -3.78
N LYS A 50 -7.73 11.02 -3.90
CA LYS A 50 -7.84 10.06 -2.81
C LYS A 50 -6.71 10.29 -1.80
N PHE A 51 -7.08 10.35 -0.53
CA PHE A 51 -6.13 10.38 0.57
C PHE A 51 -5.64 8.97 0.88
N SER A 52 -4.83 8.40 0.00
CA SER A 52 -4.20 7.10 0.20
C SER A 52 -3.13 7.15 1.31
N PHE A 53 -2.78 5.99 1.86
CA PHE A 53 -1.84 5.89 2.98
C PHE A 53 -0.51 6.66 2.78
N PRO A 54 0.26 6.46 1.69
CA PRO A 54 1.49 7.23 1.43
C PRO A 54 1.25 8.73 1.24
N VAL A 55 0.11 9.14 0.68
CA VAL A 55 -0.25 10.55 0.48
C VAL A 55 -0.48 11.24 1.83
N ILE A 56 -1.24 10.61 2.72
CA ILE A 56 -1.48 11.12 4.08
C ILE A 56 -0.16 11.27 4.83
N HIS A 57 0.72 10.26 4.73
CA HIS A 57 2.02 10.31 5.37
C HIS A 57 2.87 11.48 4.85
N SER A 58 2.90 11.69 3.53
CA SER A 58 3.64 12.81 2.90
C SER A 58 3.15 14.18 3.39
N ILE A 59 1.82 14.40 3.43
CA ILE A 59 1.22 15.64 3.93
C ILE A 59 1.58 15.89 5.40
N ARG A 60 1.51 14.85 6.24
CA ARG A 60 1.82 14.96 7.67
C ARG A 60 3.29 15.22 7.95
N GLN A 61 4.19 14.71 7.13
CA GLN A 61 5.63 14.90 7.29
C GLN A 61 6.05 16.36 6.98
N ARG A 62 5.27 17.09 6.18
CA ARG A 62 5.51 18.51 5.86
C ARG A 62 4.23 19.34 6.01
N PRO A 63 3.81 19.68 7.25
CA PRO A 63 2.57 20.42 7.49
C PRO A 63 2.57 21.86 6.93
N GLY A 64 3.73 22.41 6.53
CA GLY A 64 3.83 23.70 5.85
C GLY A 64 3.86 23.63 4.32
N ASP A 65 3.98 22.44 3.74
CA ASP A 65 4.09 22.24 2.30
C ASP A 65 2.75 21.79 1.71
N ASN A 66 1.96 22.78 1.26
CA ASN A 66 0.62 22.53 0.70
C ASN A 66 0.66 22.08 -0.77
N GLN A 67 1.83 21.79 -1.35
CA GLN A 67 1.96 21.42 -2.76
C GLN A 67 1.15 20.16 -3.08
N LEU A 68 1.36 19.08 -2.32
CA LEU A 68 0.66 17.81 -2.54
C LEU A 68 -0.86 17.97 -2.32
N MET A 69 -1.25 18.74 -1.30
CA MET A 69 -2.65 19.03 -1.00
C MET A 69 -3.34 19.82 -2.13
N ASN A 70 -2.64 20.79 -2.71
CA ASN A 70 -3.14 21.57 -3.83
C ASN A 70 -3.28 20.72 -5.10
N ILE A 71 -2.33 19.82 -5.35
CA ILE A 71 -2.38 18.90 -6.50
C ILE A 71 -3.58 17.95 -6.38
N LEU A 72 -3.82 17.38 -5.19
CA LEU A 72 -4.98 16.51 -4.95
C LEU A 72 -6.30 17.26 -5.15
N ARG A 73 -6.38 18.53 -4.73
CA ARG A 73 -7.56 19.37 -4.93
C ARG A 73 -7.84 19.69 -6.40
N GLN A 74 -6.79 19.77 -7.22
CA GLN A 74 -6.94 20.05 -8.65
C GLN A 74 -7.52 18.87 -9.42
N ARG A 75 -7.45 17.63 -8.90
CA ARG A 75 -7.93 16.42 -9.57
C ARG A 75 -7.45 16.33 -11.02
N THR A 76 -6.17 16.68 -11.22
CA THR A 76 -5.61 16.84 -12.55
C THR A 76 -5.33 15.50 -13.23
N ALA A 77 -5.60 15.44 -14.54
CA ALA A 77 -5.18 14.33 -15.38
C ALA A 77 -3.76 14.52 -15.95
N ASP A 78 -3.14 15.68 -15.70
CA ASP A 78 -1.83 16.04 -16.23
C ASP A 78 -0.72 15.12 -15.67
N ARG A 79 -0.01 14.44 -16.58
CA ARG A 79 1.07 13.52 -16.25
C ARG A 79 2.24 14.20 -15.55
N ASP A 80 2.56 15.44 -15.91
CA ASP A 80 3.72 16.14 -15.34
C ASP A 80 3.45 16.64 -13.93
N VAL A 81 2.19 17.02 -13.65
CA VAL A 81 1.76 17.33 -12.28
C VAL A 81 1.75 16.06 -11.41
N LYS A 82 1.30 14.92 -11.94
CA LYS A 82 1.38 13.62 -11.25
C LYS A 82 2.82 13.22 -10.95
N LYS A 83 3.75 13.35 -11.91
CA LYS A 83 5.19 13.13 -11.68
C LYS A 83 5.75 14.08 -10.61
N TYR A 84 5.30 15.32 -10.58
CA TYR A 84 5.71 16.27 -9.54
C TYR A 84 5.21 15.83 -8.14
N ALA A 85 3.96 15.38 -8.03
CA ALA A 85 3.44 14.82 -6.78
C ALA A 85 4.24 13.59 -6.30
N LEU A 86 4.59 12.67 -7.20
CA LEU A 86 5.47 11.53 -6.87
C LEU A 86 6.82 12.00 -6.32
N ARG A 87 7.47 12.98 -6.95
CA ARG A 87 8.74 13.55 -6.46
C ARG A 87 8.60 14.20 -5.08
N VAL A 88 7.46 14.85 -4.79
CA VAL A 88 7.20 15.39 -3.46
C VAL A 88 7.12 14.25 -2.42
N MET A 89 6.44 13.16 -2.75
CA MET A 89 6.32 11.99 -1.87
C MET A 89 7.64 11.22 -1.68
N GLU A 90 8.49 11.16 -2.71
CA GLU A 90 9.85 10.63 -2.62
C GLU A 90 10.71 11.45 -1.65
N ARG A 91 10.63 12.79 -1.73
CA ARG A 91 11.35 13.69 -0.82
C ARG A 91 10.90 13.60 0.63
N THR A 92 9.67 13.17 0.89
CA THR A 92 9.16 12.88 2.23
C THR A 92 9.35 11.42 2.62
N SER A 93 10.07 10.62 1.82
CA SER A 93 10.34 9.19 2.04
C SER A 93 9.08 8.37 2.31
N SER A 94 7.93 8.79 1.76
CA SER A 94 6.63 8.21 2.09
C SER A 94 6.44 6.82 1.50
N PHE A 95 7.05 6.55 0.33
CA PHE A 95 7.10 5.21 -0.25
C PHE A 95 7.90 4.24 0.63
N LYS A 96 9.06 4.68 1.11
CA LYS A 96 9.90 3.88 2.01
C LYS A 96 9.17 3.56 3.31
N TYR A 97 8.54 4.57 3.92
CA TYR A 97 7.72 4.36 5.11
C TYR A 97 6.58 3.37 4.89
N THR A 98 5.91 3.44 3.74
CA THR A 98 4.81 2.52 3.39
C THR A 98 5.33 1.08 3.22
N LEU A 99 6.50 0.89 2.60
CA LEU A 99 7.15 -0.42 2.49
C LEU A 99 7.54 -1.00 3.85
N GLU A 100 8.10 -0.19 4.74
CA GLU A 100 8.44 -0.61 6.10
C GLU A 100 7.19 -1.02 6.88
N PHE A 101 6.13 -0.19 6.85
CA PHE A 101 4.84 -0.52 7.45
C PHE A 101 4.24 -1.83 6.92
N LEU A 102 4.32 -2.07 5.61
CA LEU A 102 3.85 -3.33 5.01
C LEU A 102 4.67 -4.53 5.48
N ARG A 103 6.00 -4.40 5.58
CA ARG A 103 6.89 -5.48 6.06
C ARG A 103 6.61 -5.83 7.52
N ASP A 104 6.47 -4.83 8.38
CA ASP A 104 6.18 -5.02 9.80
C ASP A 104 4.83 -5.73 9.96
N ARG A 105 3.81 -5.25 9.23
CA ARG A 105 2.47 -5.84 9.25
C ARG A 105 2.45 -7.27 8.69
N GLU A 106 3.18 -7.55 7.62
CA GLU A 106 3.30 -8.91 7.08
C GLU A 106 3.93 -9.85 8.11
N SER A 107 4.95 -9.41 8.84
CA SER A 107 5.56 -10.21 9.91
C SER A 107 4.60 -10.48 11.06
N GLU A 108 3.82 -9.48 11.47
CA GLU A 108 2.77 -9.65 12.48
C GLU A 108 1.73 -10.68 12.04
N ILE A 109 1.25 -10.59 10.79
CA ILE A 109 0.24 -11.50 10.26
C ILE A 109 0.78 -12.92 10.17
N ARG A 110 2.01 -13.13 9.66
CA ARG A 110 2.64 -14.46 9.62
C ARG A 110 2.82 -15.04 11.03
N GLY A 111 3.19 -14.20 12.01
CA GLY A 111 3.25 -14.59 13.42
C GLY A 111 1.90 -15.07 13.94
N ALA A 112 0.82 -14.33 13.68
CA ALA A 112 -0.54 -14.70 14.06
C ALA A 112 -1.00 -16.00 13.37
N VAL A 113 -0.74 -16.15 12.07
CA VAL A 113 -1.08 -17.39 11.32
C VAL A 113 -0.35 -18.60 11.90
N CYS A 114 0.91 -18.44 12.33
CA CYS A 114 1.66 -19.51 12.99
C CYS A 114 1.01 -19.93 14.32
N ILE A 115 0.55 -18.97 15.14
CA ILE A 115 -0.14 -19.23 16.41
C ILE A 115 -1.42 -20.05 16.18
N PHE A 116 -2.15 -19.78 15.10
CA PHE A 116 -3.40 -20.50 14.77
C PHE A 116 -3.20 -21.85 14.08
N GLY A 117 -1.98 -22.40 14.06
CA GLY A 117 -1.69 -23.72 13.49
C GLY A 117 -1.22 -23.72 12.04
N GLY A 118 -0.94 -22.53 11.48
CA GLY A 118 -0.40 -22.36 10.13
C GLY A 118 -1.44 -22.56 9.03
N ASN A 119 -1.32 -21.78 7.95
CA ASN A 119 -2.17 -21.92 6.78
C ASN A 119 -1.34 -21.82 5.49
N PRO A 120 -1.05 -22.96 4.82
CA PRO A 120 -0.24 -22.98 3.61
C PRO A 120 -0.79 -22.11 2.47
N LEU A 121 -2.12 -21.92 2.38
CA LEU A 121 -2.75 -21.09 1.37
C LEU A 121 -2.51 -19.60 1.63
N LEU A 122 -2.58 -19.16 2.90
CA LEU A 122 -2.28 -17.78 3.26
C LEU A 122 -0.79 -17.49 3.05
N GLU A 123 0.10 -18.40 3.44
CA GLU A 123 1.55 -18.26 3.23
C GLU A 123 1.89 -18.18 1.72
N ALA A 124 1.22 -18.98 0.88
CA ALA A 124 1.37 -18.91 -0.56
C ALA A 124 0.83 -17.61 -1.15
N ALA A 125 -0.32 -17.11 -0.65
CA ALA A 125 -0.88 -15.82 -1.05
C ALA A 125 0.10 -14.69 -0.73
N PHE A 126 0.65 -14.64 0.49
CA PHE A 126 1.68 -13.69 0.86
C PHE A 126 2.91 -13.80 -0.04
N GLY A 127 3.43 -15.02 -0.26
CA GLY A 127 4.57 -15.23 -1.16
C GLY A 127 4.34 -14.74 -2.60
N GLY A 128 3.10 -14.79 -3.10
CA GLY A 128 2.73 -14.18 -4.38
C GLY A 128 2.71 -12.65 -4.34
N LEU A 129 2.28 -12.06 -3.23
CA LEU A 129 2.13 -10.63 -3.04
C LEU A 129 3.47 -9.91 -2.81
N THR A 130 4.42 -10.55 -2.12
CA THR A 130 5.76 -9.98 -1.86
C THR A 130 6.56 -9.84 -3.15
N LYS A 131 6.40 -10.76 -4.12
CA LYS A 131 7.07 -10.69 -5.43
C LYS A 131 6.70 -9.46 -6.26
N GLY A 132 5.46 -8.98 -6.14
CA GLY A 132 5.01 -7.76 -6.83
C GLY A 132 5.48 -6.45 -6.17
N CYS A 133 5.93 -6.51 -4.91
CA CYS A 133 6.38 -5.34 -4.15
C CYS A 133 7.89 -5.09 -4.26
N GLN A 134 8.65 -6.08 -4.74
CA GLN A 134 10.02 -5.90 -5.19
C GLN A 134 10.00 -5.15 -6.53
N ILE A 135 9.83 -3.84 -6.47
CA ILE A 135 10.23 -3.00 -7.58
C ILE A 135 11.74 -3.16 -7.72
N GLN A 136 12.13 -3.55 -8.93
CA GLN A 136 13.48 -3.53 -9.50
C GLN A 136 14.41 -2.56 -8.77
N GLU A 137 15.38 -3.11 -8.03
CA GLU A 137 16.69 -2.49 -7.95
C GLU A 137 17.26 -2.50 -9.37
N ASP A 138 16.83 -1.55 -10.19
CA ASP A 138 17.39 -1.41 -11.52
C ASP A 138 18.81 -0.88 -11.38
N GLN A 139 19.68 -1.60 -12.07
CA GLN A 139 21.11 -1.44 -12.08
C GLN A 139 21.44 -0.04 -12.60
N SER A 140 22.02 0.80 -11.76
CA SER A 140 22.77 1.97 -12.23
C SER A 140 24.24 1.55 -12.31
N GLY A 141 24.61 0.97 -13.44
CA GLY A 141 25.97 0.79 -13.93
C GLY A 141 26.12 1.51 -15.26
#